data_AF-A0A357ZV04-F1
#
_entry.id   AF-A0A357ZV04-F1
#
_cell.length_a   1.000
_cell.length_b   1.000
_cell.length_c   1.000
_cell.angle_alpha   90.00
_cell.angle_beta   90.00
_cell.angle_gamma   90.00
#
_symmetry.space_group_name_H-M   'P 1'
#
loop_
_entity.id
_entity.type
_entity.pdbx_description
1 polymer ?
#
loop_
_entity_poly.entity_id
_entity_poly.type
_entity_poly.pdbx_seq_one_letter_code
_entity_poly.pdbx_strand_id
1 'polypeptide(L)'
;MSWSVVLIVFVVIFVLLVLLAVYDLLQRKHAVLRNFPVVGHLRYILEAVGPELRQYIVTDNNQERPFSRDDRRWVYSTAKQQNAYFGFGTDNDLDQSRNYT
;
A
#
# COMPACT_ATOMS: atom_id res chain seq x y z
N MET A 1 20.29 22.43 -28.70
CA MET A 1 18.88 22.09 -28.41
C MET A 1 18.03 23.28 -28.84
N SER A 2 17.22 23.16 -29.89
CA SER A 2 16.34 24.26 -30.30
C SER A 2 15.21 24.41 -29.28
N TRP A 3 14.94 25.63 -28.84
CA TRP A 3 13.85 25.95 -27.90
C TRP A 3 12.49 25.45 -28.38
N SER A 4 12.31 25.36 -29.70
CA SER A 4 11.13 24.81 -30.35
C SER A 4 10.89 23.33 -29.99
N VAL A 5 11.94 22.52 -29.86
CA VAL A 5 11.81 21.09 -29.49
C VAL A 5 11.35 20.98 -28.04
N VAL A 6 11.89 21.81 -27.15
CA VAL A 6 11.48 21.84 -25.74
C VAL A 6 9.99 22.20 -25.62
N LEU A 7 9.55 23.24 -26.35
CA LEU A 7 8.14 23.64 -26.37
C LEU A 7 7.22 22.53 -26.90
N ILE A 8 7.61 21.85 -27.97
CA ILE A 8 6.83 20.74 -28.52
C ILE A 8 6.67 19.61 -27.49
N VAL A 9 7.75 19.26 -26.78
CA VAL A 9 7.69 18.23 -25.73
C VAL A 9 6.73 18.63 -24.61
N PHE A 10 6.78 19.88 -24.14
CA PHE A 10 5.85 20.36 -23.11
C PHE A 10 4.40 20.35 -23.58
N VAL A 11 4.14 20.76 -24.83
CA VAL A 11 2.78 20.75 -25.41
C VAL A 11 2.26 19.31 -25.53
N VAL A 12 3.09 18.37 -25.98
CA VAL A 12 2.69 16.96 -26.08
C VAL A 12 2.35 16.40 -24.70
N ILE A 13 3.18 16.66 -23.69
CA ILE A 13 2.92 16.23 -22.31
C ILE A 13 1.61 16.84 -21.79
N PHE A 14 1.38 18.13 -22.04
CA PHE A 14 0.17 18.81 -21.62
C PHE A 14 -1.08 18.22 -22.26
N VAL A 15 -1.05 17.96 -23.57
CA VAL A 15 -2.17 17.34 -24.29
C VAL A 15 -2.48 15.94 -23.73
N LEU A 16 -1.46 15.13 -23.44
CA LEU A 16 -1.65 13.82 -22.83
C LEU A 16 -2.31 13.91 -21.44
N LEU A 17 -1.89 14.86 -20.61
CA LEU A 17 -2.50 15.08 -19.29
C LEU A 17 -3.96 15.52 -19.39
N VAL A 18 -4.30 16.38 -20.35
CA VAL A 18 -5.68 16.82 -20.58
C VAL A 18 -6.55 15.64 -21.03
N LEU A 19 -6.05 14.79 -21.93
CA LEU A 19 -6.78 13.58 -22.36
C LEU A 19 -7.02 12.62 -21.19
N LEU A 20 -6.02 12.41 -20.33
CA LEU A 20 -6.15 11.60 -19.12
C LEU A 20 -7.21 12.18 -18.18
N ALA A 21 -7.18 13.49 -17.94
CA ALA A 21 -8.15 14.17 -17.09
C ALA A 21 -9.59 14.05 -17.64
N VAL A 22 -9.77 14.17 -18.95
CA VAL A 22 -11.08 13.96 -19.60
C VAL A 22 -11.56 12.52 -19.42
N TYR A 23 -10.67 11.53 -19.56
CA TYR A 23 -11.01 10.13 -19.30
C TYR A 23 -11.41 9.90 -17.83
N ASP A 24 -10.66 10.48 -16.89
CA ASP A 24 -10.94 10.42 -15.44
C ASP A 24 -12.30 11.04 -15.07
N LEU A 25 -12.68 12.12 -15.76
CA LEU A 25 -13.97 12.79 -15.55
C LEU A 25 -15.15 12.00 -16.14
N LEU A 26 -14.92 11.29 -17.25
CA LEU A 26 -15.93 10.49 -17.93
C LEU A 26 -16.20 9.16 -17.21
N GLN A 27 -15.20 8.57 -16.53
CA GLN A 27 -15.40 7.31 -15.84
C GLN A 27 -16.37 7.49 -14.65
N ARG A 28 -17.32 6.56 -14.51
CA ARG A 28 -18.31 6.58 -13.42
C ARG A 28 -17.96 5.65 -12.26
N LYS A 29 -16.88 4.86 -12.37
CA LYS A 29 -16.52 3.81 -11.41
C LYS A 29 -15.81 4.35 -10.15
N HIS A 30 -15.04 5.42 -10.28
CA HIS A 30 -14.22 5.97 -9.19
C HIS A 30 -14.58 7.43 -8.92
N ALA A 31 -15.43 7.66 -7.92
CA ALA A 31 -15.89 9.01 -7.55
C ALA A 31 -14.74 9.97 -7.18
N VAL A 32 -13.63 9.44 -6.63
CA VAL A 32 -12.45 10.23 -6.26
C VAL A 32 -11.70 10.74 -7.50
N LEU A 33 -11.51 9.91 -8.53
CA LEU A 33 -10.87 10.31 -9.79
C LEU A 33 -11.70 11.36 -10.53
N ARG A 34 -13.03 11.32 -10.37
CA ARG A 34 -13.93 12.33 -10.95
C ARG A 34 -13.84 13.69 -10.26
N ASN A 35 -13.66 13.74 -8.93
CA ASN A 35 -13.52 15.01 -8.21
C ASN A 35 -12.09 15.58 -8.30
N PHE A 36 -11.08 14.73 -8.42
CA PHE A 36 -9.67 15.11 -8.51
C PHE A 36 -9.00 14.37 -9.66
N PRO A 37 -9.26 14.75 -10.92
CA PRO A 37 -8.62 14.13 -12.08
C PRO A 37 -7.10 14.29 -11.99
N VAL A 38 -6.35 13.30 -12.49
CA VAL A 38 -4.87 13.22 -12.37
C VAL A 38 -4.39 13.01 -10.91
N VAL A 39 -4.73 13.90 -9.98
CA VAL A 39 -4.25 13.86 -8.58
C VAL A 39 -4.81 12.66 -7.81
N GLY A 40 -6.02 12.21 -8.13
CA GLY A 40 -6.62 11.04 -7.48
C GLY A 40 -5.80 9.75 -7.67
N HIS A 41 -5.01 9.65 -8.75
CA HIS A 41 -4.10 8.52 -8.97
C HIS A 41 -3.03 8.42 -7.88
N LEU A 42 -2.55 9.56 -7.35
CA LEU A 42 -1.59 9.58 -6.25
C LEU A 42 -2.16 8.87 -5.01
N ARG A 43 -3.45 9.06 -4.73
CA ARG A 43 -4.13 8.38 -3.61
C ARG A 43 -4.04 6.87 -3.77
N TYR A 44 -4.35 6.36 -4.96
CA TYR A 44 -4.33 4.91 -5.22
C TYR A 44 -2.91 4.34 -5.18
N ILE A 45 -1.92 5.09 -5.66
CA ILE A 45 -0.50 4.70 -5.57
C ILE A 45 -0.07 4.63 -4.11
N LEU A 46 -0.40 5.66 -3.31
CA LEU A 46 -0.07 5.67 -1.87
C LEU A 46 -0.85 4.60 -1.08
N GLU A 47 -2.07 4.29 -1.49
CA GLU A 47 -2.88 3.22 -0.89
C GLU A 47 -2.31 1.83 -1.22
N ALA A 48 -1.70 1.65 -2.40
CA ALA A 48 -1.01 0.42 -2.77
C ALA A 48 0.36 0.27 -2.06
N VAL A 49 1.12 1.36 -1.95
CA VAL A 49 2.46 1.35 -1.31
C VAL A 49 2.37 1.38 0.22
N GLY A 50 1.33 2.01 0.77
CA GLY A 50 1.11 2.18 2.21
C GLY A 50 1.08 0.88 3.05
N PRO A 51 0.41 -0.21 2.65
CA PRO A 51 0.39 -1.46 3.41
C PRO A 51 1.78 -2.12 3.46
N GLU A 52 2.52 -2.11 2.35
CA GLU A 52 3.88 -2.67 2.29
C GLU A 52 4.84 -1.89 3.21
N LEU A 53 4.79 -0.55 3.19
CA LEU A 53 5.63 0.28 4.05
C LEU A 53 5.34 0.10 5.55
N ARG A 54 4.09 -0.16 5.95
CA ARG A 54 3.77 -0.44 7.36
C ARG A 54 4.41 -1.73 7.85
N GLN A 55 4.62 -2.69 6.96
CA GLN A 55 5.27 -3.95 7.31
C GLN A 55 6.75 -3.75 7.66
N TYR A 56 7.44 -2.81 7.00
CA TYR A 56 8.88 -2.58 7.20
C TYR A 56 9.24 -1.45 8.18
N ILE A 57 8.39 -0.42 8.29
CA ILE A 57 8.69 0.76 9.13
C ILE A 57 8.13 0.61 10.56
N VAL A 58 7.05 -0.16 10.75
CA VAL A 58 6.29 -0.18 12.01
C VAL A 58 6.27 -1.54 12.71
N THR A 59 6.87 -2.59 12.14
CA THR A 59 6.73 -3.93 12.71
C THR A 59 7.94 -4.32 13.57
N ASP A 60 7.78 -4.14 14.88
CA ASP A 60 8.19 -5.17 15.83
C ASP A 60 6.91 -5.93 16.23
N ASN A 61 6.72 -7.13 15.67
CA ASN A 61 5.51 -7.97 15.88
C ASN A 61 5.28 -8.31 17.36
N ASN A 62 6.32 -8.18 18.19
CA ASN A 62 6.36 -8.67 19.57
C ASN A 62 6.16 -7.56 20.61
N GLN A 63 5.98 -6.29 20.21
CA GLN A 63 5.87 -5.17 21.16
C GLN A 63 4.44 -4.72 21.51
N GLU A 64 3.41 -5.23 20.84
CA GLU A 64 2.01 -4.95 21.23
C GLU A 64 1.66 -5.74 22.51
N ARG A 65 1.82 -5.12 23.70
CA ARG A 65 1.30 -5.67 24.99
C ARG A 65 -0.12 -5.15 25.25
N PRO A 66 -1.04 -5.94 25.84
CA PRO A 66 -0.88 -7.29 26.40
C PRO A 66 -1.15 -8.46 25.44
N PHE A 67 -1.53 -8.20 24.17
CA PHE A 67 -1.85 -9.23 23.18
C PHE A 67 -1.12 -8.97 21.86
N SER A 68 -0.43 -9.98 21.34
CA SER A 68 0.32 -9.90 20.08
C SER A 68 -0.61 -9.79 18.87
N ARG A 69 -0.07 -9.40 17.71
CA ARG A 69 -0.84 -9.34 16.46
C ARG A 69 -1.38 -10.71 16.04
N ASP A 70 -0.63 -11.77 16.30
CA ASP A 70 -1.03 -13.13 15.97
C ASP A 70 -2.20 -13.59 16.83
N ASP A 71 -2.21 -13.24 18.13
CA ASP A 71 -3.34 -13.52 19.01
C ASP A 71 -4.64 -12.89 18.50
N ARG A 72 -4.57 -11.61 18.08
CA ARG A 72 -5.74 -10.90 17.53
C ARG A 72 -6.19 -11.52 16.21
N ARG A 73 -5.25 -11.87 15.33
CA ARG A 73 -5.56 -12.50 14.04
C ARG A 73 -6.27 -13.84 14.24
N TRP A 74 -5.82 -14.64 15.21
CA TRP A 74 -6.43 -15.91 15.57
C TRP A 74 -7.85 -15.75 16.14
N VAL A 75 -8.08 -14.75 17.00
CA VAL A 75 -9.42 -14.44 17.52
C VAL A 75 -10.37 -14.05 16.38
N TYR A 76 -9.94 -13.20 15.44
CA TYR A 76 -10.78 -12.77 14.33
C TYR A 76 -11.08 -13.88 13.31
N SER A 77 -10.11 -14.74 13.00
CA SER A 77 -10.34 -15.87 12.08
C SER A 77 -11.29 -16.89 12.70
N THR A 78 -11.08 -17.23 13.97
CA THR A 78 -11.97 -18.13 14.74
C THR A 78 -13.39 -17.57 14.83
N ALA A 79 -13.55 -16.28 15.15
CA ALA A 79 -14.85 -15.62 15.26
C ALA A 79 -15.63 -15.56 13.93
N LYS A 80 -14.92 -15.53 12.79
CA LYS A 80 -15.53 -15.53 11.45
C LYS A 80 -15.70 -16.93 10.85
N GLN A 81 -15.46 -18.00 11.62
CA GLN A 81 -15.44 -19.39 11.13
C GLN A 81 -14.51 -19.59 9.92
N GLN A 82 -13.44 -18.81 9.85
CA GLN A 82 -12.41 -18.91 8.82
C GLN A 82 -11.27 -19.80 9.30
N ASN A 83 -10.47 -20.30 8.36
CA ASN A 83 -9.32 -21.12 8.68
C ASN A 83 -8.34 -20.35 9.58
N ALA A 84 -8.15 -20.84 10.81
CA ALA A 84 -7.29 -20.25 11.82
C ALA A 84 -5.87 -20.85 11.85
N TYR A 85 -5.56 -21.81 10.97
CA TYR A 85 -4.23 -22.40 10.86
C TYR A 85 -3.29 -21.46 10.08
N PHE A 86 -2.23 -21.01 10.74
CA PHE A 86 -1.11 -20.29 10.13
C PHE A 86 0.17 -21.13 10.29
N GLY A 87 1.14 -20.95 9.40
CA GLY A 87 2.42 -21.67 9.49
C GLY A 87 3.20 -21.23 10.72
N PHE A 88 3.56 -22.19 11.58
CA PHE A 88 4.31 -21.98 12.83
C PHE A 88 5.82 -21.71 12.58
N GLY A 89 6.15 -20.85 11.62
CA GLY A 89 7.50 -20.28 11.54
C GLY A 89 7.70 -19.35 12.74
N THR A 90 8.81 -19.53 13.48
CA THR A 90 9.18 -18.58 14.53
C THR A 90 9.83 -17.36 13.89
N ASP A 91 9.26 -16.17 14.11
CA ASP A 91 9.93 -14.91 13.79
C ASP A 91 11.02 -14.58 14.83
N ASN A 92 11.11 -15.35 15.92
CA ASN A 92 12.16 -15.19 16.92
C ASN A 92 13.49 -15.74 16.41
N ASP A 93 14.54 -14.91 16.49
CA ASP A 93 15.93 -15.31 16.27
C ASP A 93 16.36 -16.28 17.39
N LEU A 94 16.37 -17.57 17.08
CA LEU A 94 16.77 -18.63 18.01
C LEU A 94 18.29 -18.70 18.20
N ASP A 95 19.08 -18.06 17.34
CA ASP A 95 20.54 -18.12 17.40
C ASP A 95 21.14 -17.15 18.43
N GLN A 96 20.36 -16.20 18.96
CA GLN A 96 20.84 -15.20 19.93
C GLN A 96 20.61 -15.56 21.41
N SER A 97 19.84 -16.61 21.73
CA SER A 97 19.63 -17.04 23.12
C SER A 97 20.71 -18.02 23.58
N ARG A 98 21.85 -17.47 24.02
CA ARG A 98 23.01 -18.19 24.56
C ARG A 98 22.76 -18.88 25.92
N ASN A 99 21.57 -19.41 26.22
CA ASN A 99 21.30 -20.08 27.51
C ASN A 99 20.16 -21.12 27.44
N TYR A 100 20.35 -22.19 26.66
CA TYR A 100 19.59 -23.43 26.85
C TYR A 100 20.56 -24.61 26.96
N THR A 101 21.16 -24.75 28.15
CA THR A 101 21.75 -26.00 28.66
C THR A 101 21.10 -26.30 30.00
#